data_AF-A0AAD5D208-F1
#
_entry.id   AF-A0AAD5D208-F1
#
_cell.length_a   1.000
_cell.length_b   1.000
_cell.length_c   1.000
_cell.angle_alpha   90.00
_cell.angle_beta   90.00
_cell.angle_gamma   90.00
#
_symmetry.space_group_name_H-M   'P 1'
#
loop_
_entity.id
_entity.type
_entity.pdbx_description
1 polymer ?
#
loop_
_entity_poly.entity_id
_entity_poly.type
_entity_poly.pdbx_seq_one_letter_code
_entity_poly.pdbx_strand_id
1 'polypeptide(L)'
;TSKWWSLSNATFLQWTMADVFGLLKYHPVPCFFAVSLLFFMGVEYTLRMIPPSSPPFDIGFVATAYLHRVLVASPTLNTVLAGLNTLSVFVGMQTAYIIGTWVIEGRPRATVAALFMFTCRGILGYATQLPLPEGFLGSGADFPVGNVSFFLFYSGHVAGSVIASLDMKRMHRWELAFLFDTLNLLQVVRLLSTRGHYTIDLAIGVGAGMLFDSFAGKYMKKAAATTDDA
;
A
#
# COMPACT_ATOMS: atom_id res chain seq x y z
N THR A 1 -5.10 -5.08 49.62
CA THR A 1 -5.71 -6.40 49.41
C THR A 1 -5.66 -6.72 47.92
N SER A 2 -4.80 -7.67 47.54
CA SER A 2 -4.47 -8.04 46.16
C SER A 2 -5.63 -8.82 45.52
N LYS A 3 -6.19 -8.27 44.44
CA LYS A 3 -7.20 -8.95 43.61
C LYS A 3 -6.47 -9.97 42.74
N TRP A 4 -6.21 -11.15 43.31
CA TRP A 4 -5.73 -12.30 42.54
C TRP A 4 -6.81 -12.69 41.52
N TRP A 5 -6.39 -12.89 40.28
CA TRP A 5 -7.26 -13.31 39.17
C TRP A 5 -7.89 -14.66 39.51
N SER A 6 -9.18 -14.66 39.86
CA SER A 6 -9.92 -15.91 40.06
C SER A 6 -10.20 -16.57 38.72
N LEU A 7 -9.64 -17.77 38.50
CA LEU A 7 -9.91 -18.60 37.33
C LEU A 7 -11.41 -18.95 37.18
N SER A 8 -12.18 -18.87 38.27
CA SER A 8 -13.64 -19.09 38.26
C SER A 8 -14.43 -18.04 37.47
N ASN A 9 -13.86 -16.85 37.28
CA ASN A 9 -14.47 -15.74 36.52
C ASN A 9 -13.87 -15.62 35.11
N ALA A 10 -13.11 -16.63 34.68
CA ALA A 10 -12.50 -16.58 33.37
C ALA A 10 -13.55 -16.89 32.29
N THR A 11 -13.77 -15.91 31.41
CA THR A 11 -14.82 -15.94 30.37
C THR A 11 -14.67 -17.12 29.40
N PHE A 12 -13.47 -17.69 29.25
CA PHE A 12 -13.24 -18.88 28.41
C PHE A 12 -13.88 -20.17 28.96
N LEU A 13 -14.15 -20.26 30.27
CA LEU A 13 -14.80 -21.42 30.90
C LEU A 13 -16.32 -21.44 30.67
N GLN A 14 -16.90 -20.31 30.23
CA GLN A 14 -18.33 -20.16 29.95
C GLN A 14 -18.65 -20.30 28.44
N TRP A 15 -17.64 -20.55 27.60
CA TRP A 15 -17.85 -20.65 26.16
C TRP A 15 -18.61 -21.93 25.82
N THR A 16 -19.80 -21.76 25.23
CA THR A 16 -20.55 -22.86 24.65
C THR A 16 -20.20 -23.01 23.17
N MET A 17 -20.44 -24.20 22.60
CA MET A 17 -20.26 -24.43 21.16
C MET A 17 -21.08 -23.44 20.32
N ALA A 18 -22.23 -22.98 20.82
CA ALA A 18 -23.05 -21.95 20.19
C ALA A 18 -22.34 -20.58 20.10
N ASP A 19 -21.53 -20.21 21.10
CA ASP A 19 -20.78 -18.95 21.10
C ASP A 19 -19.62 -18.98 20.09
N VAL A 20 -18.98 -20.14 19.90
CA VAL A 20 -17.92 -20.33 18.90
C VAL A 20 -18.49 -20.24 17.48
N PHE A 21 -19.64 -20.87 17.22
CA PHE A 21 -20.34 -20.73 15.93
C PHE A 21 -20.90 -19.31 15.73
N GLY A 22 -21.34 -18.65 16.81
CA GLY A 22 -21.71 -17.25 16.81
C GLY A 22 -20.55 -16.34 16.42
N LEU A 23 -19.36 -16.56 16.99
CA LEU A 23 -18.16 -15.81 16.67
C LEU A 23 -17.76 -15.96 15.19
N LEU A 24 -17.82 -17.17 14.64
CA LEU A 24 -17.54 -17.43 13.23
C LEU A 24 -18.56 -16.76 12.29
N LYS A 25 -19.84 -16.69 12.69
CA LYS A 25 -20.93 -16.12 11.89
C LYS A 25 -20.99 -14.60 11.96
N TYR A 26 -20.78 -14.01 13.13
CA TYR A 26 -20.89 -12.56 13.36
C TYR A 26 -19.55 -11.83 13.25
N HIS A 27 -18.43 -12.54 13.45
CA HIS A 27 -17.07 -12.00 13.38
C HIS A 27 -16.13 -12.88 12.54
N PRO A 28 -16.45 -13.12 11.25
CA PRO A 28 -15.64 -13.97 10.38
C PRO A 28 -14.22 -13.40 10.18
N VAL A 29 -14.07 -12.07 10.22
CA VAL A 29 -12.78 -11.39 10.03
C VAL A 29 -11.79 -11.73 11.16
N PRO A 30 -12.08 -11.47 12.46
CA PRO A 30 -11.22 -11.91 13.56
C PRO A 30 -10.89 -13.40 13.55
N CYS A 31 -11.86 -14.28 13.22
CA CYS A 31 -11.62 -15.72 13.13
C CYS A 31 -10.64 -16.07 12.01
N PHE A 32 -10.79 -15.46 10.84
CA PHE A 32 -9.84 -15.63 9.74
C PHE A 32 -8.43 -15.16 10.11
N PHE A 33 -8.31 -14.03 10.80
CA PHE A 33 -7.03 -13.54 11.30
C PHE A 33 -6.42 -14.48 12.34
N ALA A 34 -7.22 -15.07 13.23
CA ALA A 34 -6.75 -16.04 14.22
C ALA A 34 -6.20 -17.32 13.56
N VAL A 35 -6.93 -17.87 12.59
CA VAL A 35 -6.46 -19.04 11.82
C VAL A 35 -5.19 -18.71 11.04
N SER A 36 -5.17 -17.54 10.38
CA SER A 36 -3.99 -17.07 9.64
C SER A 36 -2.78 -16.87 10.56
N LEU A 37 -2.98 -16.33 11.77
CA LEU A 37 -1.92 -16.17 12.77
C LEU A 37 -1.30 -17.52 13.15
N LEU A 38 -2.13 -18.52 13.44
CA LEU A 38 -1.64 -19.87 13.78
C LEU A 38 -0.88 -20.51 12.61
N PHE A 39 -1.37 -20.32 11.38
CA PHE A 39 -0.66 -20.77 10.18
C PHE A 39 0.70 -20.08 10.05
N PHE A 40 0.75 -18.74 10.17
CA PHE A 40 2.00 -17.99 10.03
C PHE A 40 2.99 -18.24 11.17
N MET A 41 2.53 -18.54 12.39
CA MET A 41 3.43 -19.02 13.45
C MET A 41 4.10 -20.33 13.04
N GLY A 42 3.34 -21.28 12.47
CA GLY A 42 3.92 -22.52 11.93
C GLY A 42 4.92 -22.27 10.80
N VAL A 43 4.63 -21.33 9.91
CA VAL A 43 5.55 -20.91 8.85
C VAL A 43 6.81 -20.29 9.46
N GLU A 44 6.69 -19.36 10.41
CA GLU A 44 7.83 -18.70 11.07
C GLU A 44 8.78 -19.72 11.73
N TYR A 45 8.24 -20.74 12.42
CA TYR A 45 9.04 -21.80 13.03
C TYR A 45 9.76 -22.71 12.03
N THR A 46 9.30 -22.78 10.79
CA THR A 46 9.87 -23.62 9.73
C THR A 46 10.62 -22.83 8.66
N LEU A 47 10.56 -21.50 8.74
CA LEU A 47 11.17 -20.59 7.77
C LEU A 47 12.69 -20.57 7.96
N ARG A 48 13.41 -20.83 6.88
CA ARG A 48 14.87 -20.67 6.86
C ARG A 48 15.21 -19.19 6.71
N MET A 49 15.94 -18.65 7.67
CA MET A 49 16.46 -17.28 7.58
C MET A 49 17.39 -17.16 6.37
N ILE A 50 17.20 -16.08 5.62
CA ILE A 50 17.98 -15.77 4.42
C ILE A 50 19.33 -15.19 4.89
N PRO A 51 20.47 -15.74 4.43
CA PRO A 51 21.77 -15.26 4.87
C PRO A 51 22.02 -13.81 4.40
N PRO A 52 22.82 -13.02 5.15
CA PRO A 52 23.09 -11.61 4.82
C PRO A 52 23.76 -11.40 3.46
N SER A 53 24.37 -12.44 2.89
CA SER A 53 25.07 -12.43 1.60
C SER A 53 24.16 -12.73 0.40
N SER A 54 22.89 -13.08 0.62
CA SER A 54 21.94 -13.38 -0.45
C SER A 54 20.94 -12.25 -0.66
N PRO A 55 20.46 -12.03 -1.90
CA PRO A 55 19.48 -10.99 -2.18
C PRO A 55 18.17 -11.25 -1.43
N PRO A 56 17.41 -10.19 -1.07
CA PRO A 56 16.14 -10.36 -0.39
C PRO A 56 15.16 -11.21 -1.22
N PHE A 57 14.59 -12.24 -0.59
CA PHE A 57 13.59 -13.09 -1.23
C PHE A 57 12.22 -12.43 -1.20
N ASP A 58 11.58 -12.35 -2.35
CA ASP A 58 10.24 -11.79 -2.49
C ASP A 58 9.32 -12.73 -3.28
N ILE A 59 8.21 -13.14 -2.66
CA ILE A 59 7.19 -14.00 -3.26
C ILE A 59 6.56 -13.33 -4.49
N GLY A 60 6.41 -12.00 -4.47
CA GLY A 60 5.88 -11.26 -5.61
C GLY A 60 6.77 -11.39 -6.84
N PHE A 61 8.10 -11.41 -6.67
CA PHE A 61 9.04 -11.62 -7.77
C PHE A 61 9.02 -13.06 -8.30
N VAL A 62 8.75 -14.04 -7.45
CA VAL A 62 8.53 -15.43 -7.89
C VAL A 62 7.26 -15.53 -8.72
N ALA A 63 6.17 -14.91 -8.26
CA ALA A 63 4.88 -14.92 -8.96
C ALA A 63 4.95 -14.20 -10.32
N THR A 64 5.71 -13.11 -10.42
CA THR A 64 5.86 -12.32 -11.66
C THR A 64 7.06 -12.73 -12.51
N ALA A 65 7.75 -13.82 -12.17
CA ALA A 65 8.97 -14.25 -12.85
C ALA A 65 8.78 -14.50 -14.35
N TYR A 66 7.61 -15.01 -14.76
CA TYR A 66 7.29 -15.21 -16.18
C TYR A 66 7.18 -13.87 -16.93
N LEU A 67 6.43 -12.93 -16.36
CA LEU A 67 6.24 -11.61 -16.96
C LEU A 67 7.56 -10.82 -16.99
N HIS A 68 8.40 -10.97 -15.95
CA HIS A 68 9.76 -10.44 -15.94
C HIS A 68 10.58 -10.97 -17.12
N ARG A 69 10.57 -12.28 -17.41
CA ARG A 69 11.30 -12.85 -18.56
C ARG A 69 10.82 -12.29 -19.89
N VAL A 70 9.52 -12.07 -20.06
CA VAL A 70 8.94 -11.44 -21.26
C VAL A 70 9.41 -10.00 -21.41
N LEU A 71 9.47 -9.23 -20.31
CA LEU A 71 9.95 -7.85 -20.31
C LEU A 71 11.46 -7.76 -20.58
N VAL A 72 12.25 -8.70 -20.05
CA VAL A 72 13.69 -8.81 -20.38
C VAL A 72 13.88 -9.07 -21.88
N ALA A 73 13.05 -9.94 -22.48
CA ALA A 73 13.13 -10.28 -23.89
C ALA A 73 12.71 -9.16 -24.85
N SER A 74 11.96 -8.16 -24.37
CA SER A 74 11.49 -7.03 -25.19
C SER A 74 11.69 -5.67 -24.49
N PRO A 75 12.87 -5.04 -24.63
CA PRO A 75 13.16 -3.73 -24.05
C PRO A 75 12.24 -2.60 -24.55
N THR A 76 11.79 -2.70 -25.81
CA THR A 76 10.83 -1.75 -26.40
C THR A 76 9.48 -1.82 -25.73
N LEU A 77 8.98 -3.03 -25.44
CA LEU A 77 7.72 -3.24 -24.73
C LEU A 77 7.82 -2.72 -23.29
N ASN A 78 8.95 -2.95 -22.61
CA ASN A 78 9.19 -2.36 -21.28
C ASN A 78 9.13 -0.82 -21.32
N THR A 79 9.72 -0.20 -22.34
CA THR A 79 9.76 1.27 -22.47
C THR A 79 8.41 1.87 -22.84
N VAL A 80 7.63 1.22 -23.69
CA VAL A 80 6.25 1.64 -24.01
C VAL A 80 5.35 1.50 -22.79
N LEU A 81 5.43 0.36 -22.07
CA LEU A 81 4.69 0.17 -20.83
C LEU A 81 5.15 1.16 -19.75
N ALA A 82 6.43 1.50 -19.70
CA ALA A 82 6.95 2.57 -18.84
C ALA A 82 6.34 3.92 -19.19
N GLY A 83 6.41 4.33 -20.45
CA GLY A 83 5.87 5.62 -20.89
C GLY A 83 4.37 5.74 -20.64
N LEU A 84 3.57 4.72 -20.97
CA LEU A 84 2.13 4.73 -20.74
C LEU A 84 1.80 4.87 -19.26
N ASN A 85 2.48 4.11 -18.43
CA ASN A 85 2.22 4.04 -17.00
C ASN A 85 2.69 5.32 -16.28
N THR A 86 3.89 5.79 -16.61
CA THR A 86 4.53 6.92 -15.94
C THR A 86 4.03 8.27 -16.45
N LEU A 87 3.97 8.45 -17.77
CA LEU A 87 3.80 9.77 -18.38
C LEU A 87 2.34 10.07 -18.71
N SER A 88 1.61 9.08 -19.25
CA SER A 88 0.29 9.34 -19.84
C SER A 88 -0.89 8.99 -18.93
N VAL A 89 -0.76 7.97 -18.08
CA VAL A 89 -1.95 7.36 -17.44
C VAL A 89 -1.88 7.42 -15.91
N PHE A 90 -0.81 7.02 -15.24
CA PHE A 90 -0.89 6.83 -13.78
C PHE A 90 -0.43 8.06 -12.98
N VAL A 91 0.85 8.44 -13.08
CA VAL A 91 1.40 9.58 -12.30
C VAL A 91 0.80 10.91 -12.75
N GLY A 92 0.66 11.09 -14.06
CA GLY A 92 0.07 12.29 -14.66
C GLY A 92 -1.38 12.51 -14.23
N MET A 93 -2.25 11.50 -14.43
CA MET A 93 -3.66 11.63 -14.04
C MET A 93 -3.85 11.75 -12.53
N GLN A 94 -3.07 11.01 -11.72
CA GLN A 94 -3.16 11.09 -10.27
C GLN A 94 -2.75 12.49 -9.75
N THR A 95 -1.66 13.04 -10.28
CA THR A 95 -1.19 14.39 -9.91
C THR A 95 -2.18 15.46 -10.37
N ALA A 96 -2.66 15.36 -11.62
CA ALA A 96 -3.66 16.27 -12.16
C ALA A 96 -4.98 16.21 -11.38
N TYR A 97 -5.41 15.02 -10.96
CA TYR A 97 -6.59 14.87 -10.12
C TYR A 97 -6.39 15.50 -8.75
N ILE A 98 -5.31 15.16 -8.04
CA ILE A 98 -5.07 15.68 -6.68
C ILE A 98 -4.95 17.21 -6.70
N ILE A 99 -4.16 17.77 -7.62
CA ILE A 99 -4.02 19.23 -7.76
C ILE A 99 -5.34 19.85 -8.25
N GLY A 100 -6.02 19.23 -9.21
CA GLY A 100 -7.30 19.70 -9.73
C GLY A 100 -8.39 19.75 -8.68
N THR A 101 -8.50 18.75 -7.81
CA THR A 101 -9.47 18.76 -6.70
C THR A 101 -9.21 19.88 -5.70
N TRP A 102 -7.95 20.30 -5.53
CA TRP A 102 -7.60 21.43 -4.69
C TRP A 102 -7.87 22.77 -5.37
N VAL A 103 -7.37 22.96 -6.60
CA VAL A 103 -7.42 24.25 -7.31
C VAL A 103 -8.81 24.55 -7.86
N ILE A 104 -9.50 23.55 -8.40
CA ILE A 104 -10.80 23.72 -9.08
C ILE A 104 -11.95 23.46 -8.11
N GLU A 105 -11.90 22.33 -7.38
CA GLU A 105 -13.01 21.91 -6.51
C GLU A 105 -12.87 22.42 -5.06
N GLY A 106 -11.75 23.09 -4.72
CA GLY A 106 -11.53 23.68 -3.40
C GLY A 106 -11.41 22.66 -2.26
N ARG A 107 -11.17 21.38 -2.56
CA ARG A 107 -11.08 20.29 -1.57
C ARG A 107 -9.62 19.96 -1.24
N PRO A 108 -9.05 20.49 -0.14
CA PRO A 108 -7.63 20.29 0.17
C PRO A 108 -7.30 18.89 0.71
N ARG A 109 -8.31 18.07 1.04
CA ARG A 109 -8.10 16.80 1.76
C ARG A 109 -7.15 15.83 1.04
N ALA A 110 -7.36 15.59 -0.25
CA ALA A 110 -6.53 14.70 -1.05
C ALA A 110 -5.08 15.22 -1.15
N THR A 111 -4.92 16.55 -1.28
CA THR A 111 -3.62 17.22 -1.32
C THR A 111 -2.88 17.14 0.01
N VAL A 112 -3.56 17.34 1.13
CA VAL A 112 -2.97 17.20 2.48
C VAL A 112 -2.56 15.75 2.73
N ALA A 113 -3.38 14.78 2.34
CA ALA A 113 -3.05 13.37 2.44
C ALA A 113 -1.80 13.02 1.60
N ALA A 114 -1.73 13.52 0.36
CA ALA A 114 -0.59 13.33 -0.52
C ALA A 114 0.68 13.99 0.04
N LEU A 115 0.57 15.18 0.63
CA LEU A 115 1.67 15.88 1.29
C LEU A 115 2.24 15.05 2.45
N PHE A 116 1.39 14.61 3.38
CA PHE A 116 1.83 13.75 4.49
C PHE A 116 2.48 12.47 4.00
N MET A 117 1.88 11.82 3.00
CA MET A 117 2.40 10.60 2.40
C MET A 117 3.80 10.82 1.80
N PHE A 118 3.99 11.79 0.91
CA PHE A 118 5.28 12.03 0.27
C PHE A 118 6.36 12.48 1.25
N THR A 119 6.01 13.30 2.26
CA THR A 119 6.96 13.70 3.31
C THR A 119 7.39 12.51 4.15
N CYS A 120 6.46 11.70 4.65
CA CYS A 120 6.79 10.50 5.43
C CYS A 120 7.58 9.48 4.61
N ARG A 121 7.24 9.32 3.32
CA ARG A 121 8.01 8.48 2.38
C ARG A 121 9.45 8.97 2.25
N GLY A 122 9.67 10.27 2.09
CA GLY A 122 11.03 10.84 2.01
C GLY A 122 11.84 10.59 3.28
N ILE A 123 11.24 10.78 4.46
CA ILE A 123 11.90 10.54 5.75
C ILE A 123 12.27 9.06 5.91
N LEU A 124 11.31 8.15 5.69
CA LEU A 124 11.53 6.71 5.85
C LEU A 124 12.50 6.14 4.81
N GLY A 125 12.39 6.59 3.55
CA GLY A 125 13.29 6.19 2.48
C GLY A 125 14.72 6.69 2.69
N TYR A 126 14.91 7.82 3.39
CA TYR A 126 16.24 8.27 3.80
C TYR A 126 16.75 7.52 5.03
N ALA A 127 15.88 7.26 6.02
CA ALA A 127 16.23 6.53 7.23
C ALA A 127 16.56 5.05 6.97
N THR A 128 16.00 4.45 5.93
CA THR A 128 16.23 3.05 5.55
C THR A 128 16.27 2.91 4.05
N GLN A 129 17.48 2.74 3.51
CA GLN A 129 17.70 2.49 2.09
C GLN A 129 17.77 0.98 1.84
N LEU A 130 16.80 0.48 1.08
CA LEU A 130 16.80 -0.92 0.65
C LEU A 130 17.69 -1.08 -0.60
N PRO A 131 18.43 -2.20 -0.73
CA PRO A 131 19.18 -2.47 -1.94
C PRO A 131 18.24 -2.68 -3.12
N LEU A 132 18.62 -2.16 -4.28
CA LEU A 132 17.95 -2.42 -5.56
C LEU A 132 17.98 -3.92 -5.86
N PRO A 133 16.84 -4.55 -6.23
CA PRO A 133 16.81 -5.96 -6.58
C PRO A 133 17.70 -6.28 -7.80
N GLU A 134 18.34 -7.46 -7.77
CA GLU A 134 19.14 -7.95 -8.89
C GLU A 134 18.27 -8.16 -10.15
N GLY A 135 18.60 -7.45 -11.23
CA GLY A 135 17.84 -7.45 -12.47
C GLY A 135 16.71 -6.41 -12.54
N PHE A 136 16.82 -5.31 -11.79
CA PHE A 136 15.98 -4.13 -11.99
C PHE A 136 16.03 -3.68 -13.47
N LEU A 137 14.86 -3.68 -14.12
CA LEU A 137 14.70 -3.21 -15.49
C LEU A 137 14.27 -1.74 -15.49
N GLY A 138 15.22 -0.84 -15.25
CA GLY A 138 14.96 0.59 -15.41
C GLY A 138 14.77 0.97 -16.87
N SER A 139 13.69 1.68 -17.19
CA SER A 139 13.55 2.39 -18.47
C SER A 139 13.81 3.87 -18.28
N GLY A 140 14.41 4.54 -19.28
CA GLY A 140 14.57 6.01 -19.28
C GLY A 140 13.25 6.80 -19.23
N ALA A 141 12.10 6.11 -19.35
CA ALA A 141 10.76 6.67 -19.20
C ALA A 141 10.08 6.33 -17.86
N ASP A 142 10.77 5.63 -16.94
CA ASP A 142 10.27 5.41 -15.57
C ASP A 142 10.50 6.65 -14.71
N PHE A 143 9.59 6.92 -13.78
CA PHE A 143 9.72 8.05 -12.85
C PHE A 143 10.29 7.55 -11.51
N PRO A 144 11.37 8.17 -11.01
CA PRO A 144 12.04 9.36 -11.51
C PRO A 144 12.85 9.12 -12.79
N VAL A 145 12.71 10.06 -13.74
CA VAL A 145 13.29 9.99 -15.09
C VAL A 145 14.80 10.07 -15.02
N GLY A 146 15.47 9.06 -15.58
CA GLY A 146 16.92 8.93 -15.56
C GLY A 146 17.39 7.99 -14.45
N ASN A 147 18.68 7.67 -14.45
CA ASN A 147 19.31 6.78 -13.48
C ASN A 147 19.46 7.47 -12.11
N VAL A 148 18.39 8.11 -11.62
CA VAL A 148 18.34 8.93 -10.41
C VAL A 148 17.95 8.05 -9.23
N SER A 149 18.61 8.27 -8.10
CA SER A 149 18.33 7.59 -6.84
C SER A 149 16.86 7.81 -6.45
N PHE A 150 16.13 6.72 -6.26
CA PHE A 150 14.73 6.75 -5.85
C PHE A 150 14.51 6.00 -4.55
N PHE A 151 13.53 6.45 -3.77
CA PHE A 151 13.14 5.76 -2.55
C PHE A 151 12.26 4.54 -2.87
N LEU A 152 12.81 3.34 -2.63
CA LEU A 152 12.11 2.07 -2.74
C LEU A 152 10.99 1.94 -1.68
N PHE A 153 11.25 2.35 -0.44
CA PHE A 153 10.30 2.20 0.65
C PHE A 153 9.52 3.49 0.95
N TYR A 154 8.20 3.52 1.00
CA TYR A 154 7.20 2.60 0.41
C TYR A 154 6.73 3.17 -0.95
N SER A 155 5.92 2.42 -1.71
CA SER A 155 5.54 2.85 -3.07
C SER A 155 4.59 4.06 -3.06
N GLY A 156 5.10 5.22 -3.51
CA GLY A 156 4.32 6.46 -3.62
C GLY A 156 3.24 6.43 -4.73
N HIS A 157 3.46 5.65 -5.79
CA HIS A 157 2.50 5.43 -6.88
C HIS A 157 1.23 4.76 -6.34
N VAL A 158 1.42 3.65 -5.62
CA VAL A 158 0.32 2.89 -5.02
C VAL A 158 -0.39 3.71 -3.95
N ALA A 159 0.37 4.34 -3.05
CA ALA A 159 -0.19 5.12 -1.95
C ALA A 159 -1.04 6.29 -2.45
N GLY A 160 -0.56 7.04 -3.42
CA GLY A 160 -1.29 8.20 -3.91
C GLY A 160 -2.48 7.84 -4.82
N SER A 161 -2.44 6.69 -5.51
CA SER A 161 -3.63 6.18 -6.23
C SER A 161 -4.71 5.67 -5.29
N VAL A 162 -4.34 5.08 -4.15
CA VAL A 162 -5.29 4.78 -3.08
C VAL A 162 -5.92 6.05 -2.51
N ILE A 163 -5.15 7.11 -2.28
CA ILE A 163 -5.67 8.40 -1.83
C ILE A 163 -6.68 8.96 -2.85
N ALA A 164 -6.33 8.96 -4.14
CA ALA A 164 -7.22 9.44 -5.20
C ALA A 164 -8.51 8.60 -5.30
N SER A 165 -8.41 7.27 -5.28
CA SER A 165 -9.56 6.34 -5.31
C SER A 165 -10.48 6.55 -4.10
N LEU A 166 -9.93 6.72 -2.89
CA LEU A 166 -10.71 6.97 -1.68
C LEU A 166 -11.44 8.32 -1.73
N ASP A 167 -10.81 9.36 -2.29
CA ASP A 167 -11.46 10.66 -2.51
C ASP A 167 -12.63 10.53 -3.51
N MET A 168 -12.42 9.85 -4.64
CA MET A 168 -13.45 9.63 -5.66
C MET A 168 -14.64 8.82 -5.14
N LYS A 169 -14.39 7.76 -4.36
CA LYS A 169 -15.46 6.94 -3.74
C LYS A 169 -16.33 7.77 -2.80
N ARG A 170 -15.75 8.73 -2.08
CA ARG A 170 -16.52 9.65 -1.22
C ARG A 170 -17.38 10.62 -2.00
N MET A 171 -16.93 11.02 -3.18
CA MET A 171 -17.70 11.87 -4.08
C MET A 171 -18.69 11.09 -4.95
N HIS A 172 -18.91 9.80 -4.66
CA HIS A 172 -19.76 8.89 -5.43
C HIS A 172 -19.37 8.74 -6.91
N ARG A 173 -18.10 9.04 -7.26
CA ARG A 173 -17.54 8.84 -8.62
C ARG A 173 -17.01 7.42 -8.77
N TRP A 174 -17.90 6.43 -8.66
CA TRP A 174 -17.56 5.00 -8.58
C TRP A 174 -16.82 4.47 -9.82
N GLU A 175 -17.20 4.91 -11.01
CA GLU A 175 -16.55 4.47 -12.26
C GLU A 175 -15.10 4.93 -12.33
N LEU A 176 -14.84 6.19 -11.97
CA LEU A 176 -13.49 6.74 -11.94
C LEU A 176 -12.64 6.06 -10.86
N ALA A 177 -13.24 5.80 -9.68
CA ALA A 177 -12.57 5.05 -8.63
C ALA A 177 -12.21 3.61 -9.07
N PHE A 178 -13.12 2.94 -9.78
CA PHE A 178 -12.88 1.60 -10.31
C PHE A 178 -11.76 1.59 -11.37
N LEU A 179 -11.74 2.61 -12.24
CA LEU A 179 -10.65 2.79 -13.20
C LEU A 179 -9.31 2.98 -12.47
N PHE A 180 -9.25 3.85 -11.47
CA PHE A 180 -8.04 4.08 -10.68
C PHE A 180 -7.59 2.84 -9.93
N ASP A 181 -8.51 2.07 -9.34
CA ASP A 181 -8.18 0.80 -8.68
C ASP A 181 -7.63 -0.23 -9.68
N THR A 182 -8.22 -0.33 -10.86
CA THR A 182 -7.76 -1.23 -11.93
C THR A 182 -6.36 -0.84 -12.42
N LEU A 183 -6.13 0.45 -12.67
CA LEU A 183 -4.83 0.98 -13.06
C LEU A 183 -3.79 0.77 -11.95
N ASN A 184 -4.19 0.88 -10.68
CA ASN A 184 -3.31 0.64 -9.54
C ASN A 184 -2.89 -0.83 -9.43
N LEU A 185 -3.78 -1.78 -9.75
CA LEU A 185 -3.42 -3.19 -9.84
C LEU A 185 -2.42 -3.45 -10.97
N LEU A 186 -2.63 -2.84 -12.14
CA LEU A 186 -1.69 -2.95 -13.26
C LEU A 186 -0.32 -2.35 -12.90
N GLN A 187 -0.30 -1.23 -12.17
CA GLN A 187 0.92 -0.62 -11.63
C GLN A 187 1.64 -1.58 -10.67
N VAL A 188 0.93 -2.21 -9.73
CA VAL A 188 1.50 -3.19 -8.79
C VAL A 188 2.14 -4.35 -9.54
N VAL A 189 1.42 -4.94 -10.50
CA VAL A 189 1.94 -6.05 -11.33
C VAL A 189 3.19 -5.62 -12.09
N ARG A 190 3.18 -4.42 -12.67
CA ARG A 190 4.33 -3.88 -13.40
C ARG A 190 5.54 -3.68 -12.48
N LEU A 191 5.37 -3.01 -11.34
CA LEU A 191 6.45 -2.74 -10.40
C LEU A 191 7.09 -4.03 -9.86
N LEU A 192 6.30 -5.08 -9.64
CA LEU A 192 6.82 -6.41 -9.29
C LEU A 192 7.54 -7.07 -10.48
N SER A 193 7.02 -6.92 -11.69
CA SER A 193 7.57 -7.56 -12.90
C SER A 193 8.86 -6.92 -13.37
N THR A 194 9.03 -5.61 -13.17
CA THR A 194 10.30 -4.90 -13.45
C THR A 194 11.29 -4.98 -12.28
N ARG A 195 10.91 -5.66 -11.18
CA ARG A 195 11.63 -5.69 -9.90
C ARG A 195 11.93 -4.30 -9.37
N GLY A 196 11.03 -3.34 -9.59
CA GLY A 196 11.17 -1.96 -9.16
C GLY A 196 10.76 -1.69 -7.72
N HIS A 197 9.99 -2.59 -7.10
CA HIS A 197 9.60 -2.52 -5.69
C HIS A 197 9.39 -3.92 -5.13
N TYR A 198 9.66 -4.09 -3.84
CA TYR A 198 9.30 -5.31 -3.13
C TYR A 198 7.78 -5.35 -2.87
N THR A 199 7.20 -6.53 -2.74
CA THR A 199 5.79 -6.73 -2.39
C THR A 199 5.41 -6.00 -1.11
N ILE A 200 6.34 -5.97 -0.14
CA ILE A 200 6.15 -5.24 1.12
C ILE A 200 6.01 -3.72 0.90
N ASP A 201 6.76 -3.15 -0.04
CA ASP A 201 6.69 -1.72 -0.36
C ASP A 201 5.33 -1.34 -0.96
N LEU A 202 4.72 -2.27 -1.72
CA LEU A 202 3.41 -2.10 -2.34
C LEU A 202 2.30 -2.25 -1.29
N ALA A 203 2.38 -3.27 -0.44
CA ALA A 203 1.42 -3.49 0.64
C ALA A 203 1.42 -2.32 1.64
N ILE A 204 2.61 -1.87 2.06
CA ILE A 204 2.76 -0.70 2.92
C ILE A 204 2.34 0.57 2.19
N GLY A 205 2.55 0.67 0.87
CA GLY A 205 2.02 1.75 0.05
C GLY A 205 0.49 1.86 0.13
N VAL A 206 -0.24 0.74 0.00
CA VAL A 206 -1.71 0.73 0.17
C VAL A 206 -2.10 1.17 1.58
N GLY A 207 -1.47 0.59 2.60
CA GLY A 207 -1.74 0.92 4.00
C GLY A 207 -1.46 2.39 4.33
N ALA A 208 -0.35 2.93 3.84
CA ALA A 208 0.02 4.33 3.97
C ALA A 208 -1.03 5.24 3.32
N GLY A 209 -1.48 4.92 2.10
CA GLY A 209 -2.53 5.69 1.42
C GLY A 209 -3.82 5.80 2.26
N MET A 210 -4.28 4.68 2.83
CA MET A 210 -5.45 4.65 3.72
C MET A 210 -5.22 5.43 5.03
N LEU A 211 -4.04 5.25 5.65
CA LEU A 211 -3.68 5.89 6.90
C LEU A 211 -3.61 7.41 6.77
N PHE A 212 -2.89 7.91 5.75
CA PHE A 212 -2.73 9.35 5.53
C PHE A 212 -4.02 10.02 5.09
N ASP A 213 -4.87 9.34 4.32
CA ASP A 213 -6.21 9.85 4.02
C ASP A 213 -7.09 9.96 5.28
N SER A 214 -6.98 9.01 6.22
CA SER A 214 -7.66 9.06 7.52
C SER A 214 -7.13 10.23 8.38
N PHE A 215 -5.81 10.41 8.44
CA PHE A 215 -5.20 11.54 9.15
C PHE A 215 -5.56 12.89 8.56
N ALA A 216 -5.52 13.04 7.23
CA ALA A 216 -5.96 14.27 6.57
C ALA A 216 -7.43 14.58 6.88
N GLY A 217 -8.29 13.55 6.93
CA GLY A 217 -9.68 13.70 7.35
C GLY A 217 -9.84 14.21 8.79
N LYS A 218 -9.07 13.66 9.73
CA LYS A 218 -9.08 14.12 11.13
C LYS A 218 -8.53 15.54 11.27
N TYR A 219 -7.46 15.86 10.54
CA TYR A 219 -6.86 17.19 10.54
C TYR A 219 -7.83 18.25 10.03
N MET A 220 -8.51 17.99 8.91
CA MET A 220 -9.52 18.91 8.34
C MET A 220 -10.73 19.11 9.24
N LYS A 221 -11.23 18.05 9.88
CA LYS A 221 -12.33 18.16 10.85
C LYS A 221 -11.95 19.03 12.05
N LYS A 222 -10.73 18.86 12.57
CA LYS A 222 -10.23 19.65 13.70
C LYS A 222 -10.04 21.12 13.31
N ALA A 223 -9.47 21.38 12.13
CA ALA A 223 -9.29 22.74 11.62
C ALA A 223 -10.62 23.47 11.47
N ALA A 224 -11.65 22.82 10.91
CA ALA A 224 -12.99 23.38 10.81
C ALA A 224 -13.59 23.73 12.18
N ALA A 225 -13.51 22.82 13.16
CA ALA A 225 -14.01 23.07 14.51
C ALA A 225 -13.36 24.29 15.19
N THR A 226 -12.04 24.49 15.03
CA THR A 226 -11.35 25.68 15.54
C THR A 226 -11.73 26.98 14.84
N THR A 227 -12.34 26.92 13.65
CA THR A 227 -12.75 28.12 12.90
C THR A 227 -14.18 28.54 13.27
N ASP A 228 -15.03 27.59 13.69
CA ASP A 228 -16.39 27.86 14.15
C ASP A 228 -16.45 28.37 15.61
N ASP A 229 -15.38 28.13 16.40
CA ASP A 229 -15.24 28.59 17.79
C ASP A 229 -14.58 30.00 17.91
N ALA A 230 -14.27 30.66 16.79
CA ALA A 230 -13.57 31.96 16.72
C ALA A 230 -14.46 33.06 16.14
#